data_AF-A0A6I4IJV9-F1
#
_entry.id   AF-A0A6I4IJV9-F1
#
_cell.length_a   1.000
_cell.length_b   1.000
_cell.length_c   1.000
_cell.angle_alpha   90.00
_cell.angle_beta   90.00
_cell.angle_gamma   90.00
#
_symmetry.space_group_name_H-M   'P 1'
#
loop_
_entity.id
_entity.type
_entity.pdbx_description
1 polymer ?
#
loop_
_entity_poly.entity_id
_entity_poly.type
_entity_poly.pdbx_seq_one_letter_code
_entity_poly.pdbx_strand_id
1 'polypeptide(L)'
;MDIDTLDLIDQYLRGNLSDTEKEAFEKRIAIEEDLQEEVLIHQQLLAIHEQEKISLTNTSYQQELVQMNEILNEEDNAKLSQKIRAIGKNQQPHTTVRFKRKKTVNWFYSAAASIVVLISLFFIFNTPKALPDYYQNYVNWEELPSFTVKGDPEELFEKGEVFFKNKEYKNAVATLSIIEPEDKWYPFALLYLGASYDQLNENEAAIATFQKLASLTTSEEYSKGYWYQLLLYLKTNQKEKALEMKTKILENPNHYKYKEATELDF
;
A
#
# COMPACT_ATOMS: atom_id res chain seq x y z
N MET A 1 -17.51 -14.71 2.25
CA MET A 1 -16.88 -15.64 3.20
C MET A 1 -16.77 -14.90 4.52
N ASP A 2 -17.26 -15.49 5.61
CA ASP A 2 -17.28 -14.84 6.92
C ASP A 2 -15.88 -14.85 7.55
N ILE A 3 -15.54 -13.81 8.30
CA ILE A 3 -14.24 -13.70 9.01
C ILE A 3 -14.08 -14.88 9.99
N ASP A 4 -15.19 -15.32 10.58
CA ASP A 4 -15.25 -16.46 11.49
C ASP A 4 -14.87 -17.79 10.81
N THR A 5 -15.10 -17.92 9.50
CA THR A 5 -14.74 -19.15 8.76
C THR A 5 -13.22 -19.24 8.53
N LEU A 6 -12.56 -18.11 8.24
CA LEU A 6 -11.10 -18.07 8.02
C LEU A 6 -10.34 -18.35 9.32
N ASP A 7 -10.81 -17.81 10.44
CA ASP A 7 -10.23 -18.07 11.76
C ASP A 7 -10.39 -19.54 12.17
N LEU A 8 -11.56 -20.15 11.91
CA LEU A 8 -11.79 -21.58 12.11
C LEU A 8 -10.85 -22.47 11.28
N ILE A 9 -10.54 -22.09 10.04
CA ILE A 9 -9.58 -22.82 9.18
C ILE A 9 -8.17 -22.75 9.78
N ASP A 10 -7.71 -21.57 10.21
CA ASP A 10 -6.38 -21.40 10.80
C ASP A 10 -6.26 -22.16 12.14
N GLN A 11 -7.28 -22.09 13.00
CA GLN A 11 -7.31 -22.85 14.25
C GLN A 11 -7.34 -24.36 14.02
N TYR A 12 -8.10 -24.84 13.02
CA TYR A 12 -8.15 -26.25 12.64
C TYR A 12 -6.78 -26.75 12.15
N LEU A 13 -6.13 -26.02 11.24
CA LEU A 13 -4.84 -26.42 10.67
C LEU A 13 -3.69 -26.37 11.70
N ARG A 14 -3.79 -25.51 12.71
CA ARG A 14 -2.83 -25.43 13.83
C ARG A 14 -3.13 -26.43 14.97
N GLY A 15 -4.26 -27.14 14.91
CA GLY A 15 -4.68 -28.09 15.95
C GLY A 15 -5.14 -27.44 17.25
N ASN A 16 -5.64 -26.20 17.20
CA ASN A 16 -6.09 -25.44 18.36
C ASN A 16 -7.58 -25.59 18.68
N LEU A 17 -8.34 -26.32 17.85
CA LEU A 17 -9.76 -26.61 18.11
C LEU A 17 -9.93 -27.71 19.16
N SER A 18 -10.97 -27.59 20.00
CA SER A 18 -11.38 -28.69 20.87
C SER A 18 -11.91 -29.89 20.06
N ASP A 19 -11.87 -31.09 20.63
CA ASP A 19 -12.36 -32.31 19.96
C ASP A 19 -13.80 -32.16 19.44
N THR A 20 -14.65 -31.48 20.21
CA THR A 20 -16.05 -31.21 19.84
C THR A 20 -16.20 -30.22 18.69
N GLU A 21 -15.34 -29.20 18.63
CA GLU A 21 -15.36 -28.20 17.56
C GLU A 21 -14.75 -28.75 16.27
N LYS A 22 -13.71 -29.56 16.41
CA LYS A 22 -13.06 -30.25 15.29
C LYS A 22 -14.03 -31.19 14.59
N GLU A 23 -14.75 -32.05 15.33
CA GLU A 23 -15.76 -32.94 14.74
C GLU A 23 -16.89 -32.18 14.02
N ALA A 24 -17.30 -31.04 14.57
CA ALA A 24 -18.32 -30.18 13.94
C ALA A 24 -17.79 -29.55 12.64
N PHE A 25 -16.52 -29.14 12.63
CA PHE A 25 -15.86 -28.54 11.48
C PHE A 25 -15.60 -29.57 10.36
N GLU A 26 -15.14 -30.77 10.68
CA GLU A 26 -14.95 -31.86 9.71
C GLU A 26 -16.26 -32.26 9.02
N LYS A 27 -17.39 -32.24 9.76
CA LYS A 27 -18.71 -32.46 9.16
C LYS A 27 -19.10 -31.36 8.17
N ARG A 28 -18.73 -30.10 8.42
CA ARG A 28 -18.95 -28.99 7.49
C ARG A 28 -18.09 -29.14 6.24
N ILE A 29 -16.81 -29.48 6.39
CA ILE A 29 -15.89 -29.76 5.27
C ILE A 29 -16.45 -30.88 4.38
N ALA A 30 -17.08 -31.91 4.96
CA ALA A 30 -17.65 -33.02 4.21
C ALA A 30 -18.93 -32.67 3.41
N ILE A 31 -19.57 -31.54 3.71
CA ILE A 31 -20.84 -31.10 3.10
C ILE A 31 -20.61 -29.92 2.14
N GLU A 32 -19.67 -29.03 2.47
CA GLU A 32 -19.41 -27.78 1.76
C GLU A 32 -18.14 -27.91 0.89
N GLU A 33 -18.32 -28.10 -0.42
CA GLU A 33 -17.21 -28.22 -1.41
C GLU A 33 -16.32 -26.97 -1.42
N ASP A 34 -16.92 -25.77 -1.37
CA ASP A 34 -16.19 -24.50 -1.30
C ASP A 34 -15.28 -24.40 -0.05
N LEU A 35 -15.73 -24.95 1.08
CA LEU A 35 -14.95 -24.95 2.33
C LEU A 35 -13.79 -25.95 2.25
N GLN A 36 -13.99 -27.09 1.56
CA GLN A 36 -12.96 -28.07 1.31
C GLN A 36 -11.81 -27.50 0.45
N GLU A 37 -12.14 -26.74 -0.59
CA GLU A 37 -11.14 -26.07 -1.43
C GLU A 37 -10.34 -25.02 -0.64
N GLU A 38 -11.02 -24.22 0.18
CA GLU A 38 -10.37 -23.18 1.00
C GLU A 38 -9.41 -23.78 2.04
N VAL A 39 -9.81 -24.86 2.72
CA VAL A 39 -8.94 -25.59 3.65
C VAL A 39 -7.70 -26.14 2.94
N LEU A 40 -7.85 -26.64 1.70
CA LEU A 40 -6.74 -27.15 0.90
C LEU A 40 -5.75 -26.04 0.53
N ILE A 41 -6.24 -24.86 0.14
CA ILE A 41 -5.40 -23.69 -0.19
C ILE A 41 -4.61 -23.26 1.05
N HIS A 42 -5.27 -23.12 2.20
CA HIS A 42 -4.62 -22.75 3.45
C HIS A 42 -3.60 -23.79 3.93
N GLN A 43 -3.87 -25.09 3.73
CA GLN A 43 -2.92 -26.16 4.02
C GLN A 43 -1.67 -26.08 3.13
N GLN A 44 -1.83 -25.78 1.84
CA GLN A 44 -0.70 -25.58 0.92
C GLN A 44 0.13 -24.34 1.30
N LEU A 45 -0.52 -23.26 1.72
CA LEU A 45 0.15 -22.03 2.17
C LEU A 45 0.97 -22.25 3.44
N LEU A 46 0.42 -22.98 4.42
CA LEU A 46 1.17 -23.37 5.63
C LEU A 46 2.33 -24.31 5.30
N ALA A 47 2.16 -25.27 4.38
CA ALA A 47 3.24 -26.16 3.96
C ALA A 47 4.41 -25.40 3.32
N ILE A 48 4.15 -24.35 2.54
CA ILE A 48 5.19 -23.43 2.02
C ILE A 48 5.89 -22.74 3.19
N HIS A 49 5.12 -22.18 4.13
CA HIS A 49 5.67 -21.46 5.28
C HIS A 49 6.51 -22.37 6.21
N GLU A 50 6.14 -23.63 6.35
CA GLU A 50 6.81 -24.60 7.22
C GLU A 50 8.00 -25.29 6.55
N GLN A 51 7.98 -25.47 5.22
CA GLN A 51 9.17 -25.83 4.44
C GLN A 51 10.19 -24.68 4.36
N GLU A 52 9.73 -23.43 4.44
CA GLU A 52 10.57 -22.24 4.33
C GLU A 52 10.95 -21.63 5.69
N LYS A 53 11.79 -22.35 6.45
CA LYS A 53 12.95 -21.67 7.08
C LYS A 53 13.97 -21.33 5.99
N ILE A 54 13.57 -20.55 4.98
CA ILE A 54 14.49 -20.00 4.00
C ILE A 54 15.21 -18.83 4.68
N SER A 55 16.42 -19.09 5.13
CA SER A 55 17.45 -18.05 5.20
C SER A 55 17.50 -17.37 3.84
N LEU A 56 17.30 -16.05 3.81
CA LEU A 56 17.42 -15.18 2.64
C LEU A 56 18.88 -15.06 2.14
N THR A 57 19.56 -16.18 1.95
CA THR A 57 20.83 -16.28 1.23
C THR A 57 20.56 -17.11 -0.01
N ASN A 58 20.39 -16.45 -1.15
CA ASN A 58 20.08 -17.05 -2.45
C ASN A 58 21.29 -17.87 -2.97
N THR A 59 21.44 -19.10 -2.48
CA THR A 59 22.52 -20.03 -2.89
C THR A 59 22.36 -20.50 -4.34
N SER A 60 21.14 -20.47 -4.88
CA SER A 60 20.81 -20.85 -6.27
C SER A 60 21.56 -19.98 -7.30
N TYR A 61 21.60 -18.66 -7.07
CA TYR A 61 22.26 -17.71 -7.97
C TYR A 61 23.78 -17.92 -8.06
N GLN A 62 24.40 -18.37 -6.95
CA GLN A 62 25.83 -18.67 -6.91
C GLN A 62 26.17 -19.95 -7.69
N GLN A 63 25.30 -20.96 -7.64
CA GLN A 63 25.50 -22.21 -8.38
C GLN A 63 25.32 -22.02 -9.90
N GLU A 64 24.35 -21.24 -10.33
CA GLU A 64 24.18 -20.88 -11.75
C GLU A 64 25.38 -20.11 -12.30
N LEU A 65 25.96 -19.18 -11.53
CA LEU A 65 27.14 -18.43 -11.96
C LEU A 65 28.40 -19.30 -12.08
N VAL A 66 28.54 -20.32 -11.23
CA VAL A 66 29.65 -21.28 -11.32
C VAL A 66 29.50 -22.17 -12.56
N GLN A 67 28.30 -22.71 -12.80
CA GLN A 67 28.02 -23.52 -13.99
C GLN A 67 28.18 -22.72 -15.29
N MET A 68 27.73 -21.46 -15.30
CA MET A 68 27.89 -20.56 -16.44
C MET A 68 29.38 -20.29 -16.73
N ASN A 69 30.20 -20.09 -15.69
CA ASN A 69 31.64 -19.90 -15.85
C ASN A 69 32.37 -21.18 -16.29
N GLU A 70 31.91 -22.36 -15.89
CA GLU A 70 32.47 -23.64 -16.36
C GLU A 70 32.20 -23.86 -17.85
N ILE A 71 30.96 -23.64 -18.31
CA ILE A 71 30.57 -23.75 -19.73
C ILE A 71 31.38 -22.78 -20.59
N LEU A 72 31.61 -21.54 -20.12
CA LEU A 72 32.40 -20.55 -20.85
C LEU A 72 33.90 -20.90 -20.94
N ASN A 73 34.41 -21.66 -19.98
CA ASN A 73 35.81 -22.09 -19.91
C ASN A 73 36.06 -23.49 -20.51
N GLU A 74 35.04 -24.17 -21.03
CA GLU A 74 35.22 -25.40 -21.79
C GLU A 74 36.12 -25.18 -23.02
N GLU A 75 37.00 -26.15 -23.26
CA GLU A 75 38.06 -26.10 -24.28
C GLU A 75 37.53 -25.79 -25.69
N ASP A 76 36.27 -26.15 -25.96
CA ASP A 76 35.59 -25.94 -27.23
C ASP A 76 35.15 -24.48 -27.46
N ASN A 77 34.79 -23.76 -26.40
CA ASN A 77 34.46 -22.33 -26.48
C ASN A 77 35.73 -21.46 -26.62
N ALA A 78 36.85 -21.90 -26.04
CA ALA A 78 38.16 -21.29 -26.26
C ALA A 78 38.63 -21.45 -27.73
N LYS A 79 38.41 -22.63 -28.33
CA LYS A 79 38.69 -22.89 -29.77
C LYS A 79 37.79 -22.06 -30.68
N LEU A 80 36.51 -21.91 -30.35
CA LEU A 80 35.56 -21.07 -31.10
C LEU A 80 36.00 -19.61 -31.10
N SER A 81 36.42 -19.10 -29.94
CA SER A 81 36.94 -17.74 -29.76
C SER A 81 38.22 -17.49 -30.59
N GLN A 82 39.14 -18.46 -30.61
CA GLN A 82 40.34 -18.38 -31.45
C GLN A 82 40.00 -18.44 -32.94
N LYS A 83 39.03 -19.26 -33.35
CA LYS A 83 38.58 -19.38 -34.74
C LYS A 83 37.95 -18.07 -35.23
N ILE A 84 37.13 -17.42 -34.42
CA ILE A 84 36.54 -16.10 -34.72
C ILE A 84 37.64 -15.03 -34.84
N ARG A 85 38.64 -15.04 -33.94
CA ARG A 85 39.78 -14.11 -34.00
C ARG A 85 40.69 -14.35 -35.22
N ALA A 86 40.86 -15.61 -35.64
CA ALA A 86 41.63 -15.97 -36.84
C ALA A 86 40.91 -15.56 -38.14
N ILE A 87 39.58 -15.68 -38.18
CA ILE A 87 38.75 -15.22 -39.30
C ILE A 87 38.82 -13.68 -39.45
N GLY A 88 38.93 -12.95 -38.33
CA GLY A 88 39.07 -11.49 -38.34
C GLY A 88 40.43 -10.95 -38.82
N LYS A 89 41.51 -11.74 -38.78
CA LYS A 89 42.87 -11.30 -39.18
C LYS A 89 43.22 -11.52 -40.66
N ASN A 90 42.46 -12.34 -41.41
CA ASN A 90 42.79 -12.71 -42.79
C ASN A 90 41.93 -12.06 -43.88
N GLN A 91 41.18 -10.99 -43.56
CA GLN A 91 40.45 -10.26 -44.58
C GLN A 91 41.36 -9.22 -45.25
N GLN A 92 41.91 -9.58 -46.41
CA GLN A 92 42.48 -8.61 -47.35
C GLN A 92 41.36 -7.73 -47.94
N PRO A 93 41.64 -6.48 -48.32
CA PRO A 93 40.65 -5.57 -48.88
C PRO A 93 40.29 -6.03 -50.29
N HIS A 94 39.22 -6.82 -50.41
CA HIS A 94 38.67 -7.17 -51.71
C HIS A 94 37.99 -5.95 -52.34
N THR A 95 38.54 -5.58 -53.49
CA THR A 95 38.11 -4.55 -54.43
C THR A 95 36.60 -4.53 -54.66
N THR A 96 36.08 -3.30 -54.75
CA THR A 96 34.67 -2.96 -54.92
C THR A 96 34.01 -3.64 -56.11
N VAL A 97 33.13 -4.61 -55.86
CA VAL A 97 32.05 -4.94 -56.80
C VAL A 97 30.81 -4.20 -56.34
N ARG A 98 30.45 -3.15 -57.10
CA ARG A 98 29.33 -2.26 -56.80
C ARG A 98 28.00 -2.96 -57.09
N PHE A 99 27.52 -3.79 -56.18
CA PHE A 99 26.15 -4.28 -56.21
C PHE A 99 25.21 -3.19 -55.68
N LYS A 100 24.35 -2.65 -56.55
CA LYS A 100 23.23 -1.79 -56.16
C LYS A 100 22.23 -2.62 -55.34
N ARG A 101 22.37 -2.66 -54.02
CA ARG A 101 21.32 -3.14 -53.11
C ARG A 101 20.17 -2.14 -53.12
N LYS A 102 19.00 -2.55 -53.63
CA LYS A 102 17.75 -1.84 -53.33
C LYS A 102 17.49 -1.97 -51.83
N LYS A 103 17.51 -0.83 -51.11
CA LYS A 103 17.00 -0.75 -49.74
C LYS A 103 15.47 -0.81 -49.80
N THR A 104 14.88 -1.97 -49.53
CA THR A 104 13.48 -2.04 -49.10
C THR A 104 13.49 -1.90 -47.58
N VAL A 105 13.39 -0.66 -47.10
CA VAL A 105 13.12 -0.41 -45.68
C VAL A 105 11.63 -0.71 -45.50
N ASN A 106 11.30 -1.84 -44.90
CA ASN A 106 9.91 -2.17 -44.56
C ASN A 106 9.47 -1.25 -43.41
N TRP A 107 8.91 -0.09 -43.76
CA TRP A 107 8.43 0.96 -42.86
C TRP A 107 7.44 0.44 -41.79
N PHE A 108 6.81 -0.72 -42.06
CA PHE A 108 5.95 -1.45 -41.14
C PHE A 108 6.58 -1.76 -39.77
N TYR A 109 7.91 -1.98 -39.68
CA TYR A 109 8.55 -2.23 -38.38
C TYR A 109 8.74 -0.95 -37.53
N SER A 110 8.76 0.24 -38.15
CA SER A 110 8.77 1.50 -37.38
C SER A 110 7.38 1.91 -36.89
N ALA A 111 6.32 1.50 -37.59
CA ALA A 111 4.95 1.78 -37.19
C ALA A 111 4.53 0.95 -35.97
N ALA A 112 4.97 -0.30 -35.87
CA ALA A 112 4.67 -1.19 -34.75
C ALA A 112 5.25 -0.70 -33.42
N ALA A 113 6.49 -0.20 -33.41
CA ALA A 113 7.12 0.34 -32.19
C ALA A 113 6.38 1.57 -31.64
N SER A 114 5.91 2.45 -32.53
CA SER A 114 5.12 3.63 -32.15
C SER A 114 3.78 3.25 -31.53
N ILE A 115 3.13 2.19 -32.03
CA ILE A 115 1.85 1.70 -31.48
C ILE A 115 2.05 1.13 -30.07
N VAL A 116 3.10 0.35 -29.83
CA VAL A 116 3.40 -0.19 -28.48
C VAL A 116 3.69 0.95 -27.50
N VAL A 117 4.45 1.97 -27.91
CA VAL A 117 4.72 3.16 -27.08
C VAL A 117 3.43 3.92 -26.79
N LEU A 118 2.57 4.14 -27.77
CA LEU A 118 1.29 4.84 -27.59
C LEU A 118 0.32 4.07 -26.68
N ILE A 119 0.23 2.74 -26.83
CA ILE A 119 -0.56 1.88 -25.95
C ILE A 119 0.00 1.91 -24.53
N SER A 120 1.32 1.84 -24.37
CA SER A 120 1.96 1.91 -23.05
C SER A 120 1.71 3.26 -22.38
N LEU A 121 1.82 4.36 -23.13
CA LEU A 121 1.49 5.71 -22.64
C LEU A 121 0.00 5.82 -22.29
N PHE A 122 -0.89 5.25 -23.11
CA PHE A 122 -2.32 5.22 -22.82
C PHE A 122 -2.60 4.52 -21.49
N PHE A 123 -1.99 3.37 -21.21
CA PHE A 123 -2.16 2.70 -19.92
C PHE A 123 -1.55 3.49 -18.76
N ILE A 124 -0.39 4.14 -18.93
CA ILE A 124 0.23 4.96 -17.86
C ILE A 124 -0.60 6.20 -17.53
N PHE A 125 -1.19 6.85 -18.53
CA PHE A 125 -1.98 8.08 -18.33
C PHE A 125 -3.46 7.84 -18.03
N ASN A 126 -3.96 6.63 -18.29
CA ASN A 126 -5.38 6.30 -18.17
C ASN A 126 -5.70 5.28 -17.07
N THR A 127 -4.78 5.06 -16.12
CA THR A 127 -5.10 4.35 -14.88
C THR A 127 -5.88 5.26 -13.94
N PRO A 128 -7.05 4.84 -13.42
CA PRO A 128 -7.75 5.60 -12.39
C PRO A 128 -6.84 5.74 -11.16
N LYS A 129 -6.93 6.89 -10.48
CA LYS A 129 -6.18 7.16 -9.24
C LYS A 129 -6.56 6.12 -8.19
N ALA A 130 -5.58 5.60 -7.45
CA ALA A 130 -5.86 4.71 -6.35
C ALA A 130 -6.47 5.52 -5.18
N LEU A 131 -7.33 4.89 -4.36
CA LEU A 131 -7.93 5.59 -3.21
C LEU A 131 -6.90 6.21 -2.26
N PRO A 132 -5.78 5.54 -1.91
CA PRO A 132 -4.77 6.12 -1.04
C PRO A 132 -4.08 7.36 -1.65
N ASP A 133 -4.07 7.52 -2.98
CA ASP A 133 -3.51 8.71 -3.63
C ASP A 133 -4.31 9.96 -3.26
N TYR A 134 -5.62 9.85 -3.08
CA TYR A 134 -6.45 10.96 -2.58
C TYR A 134 -6.06 11.31 -1.15
N TYR A 135 -5.83 10.34 -0.27
CA TYR A 135 -5.33 10.65 1.07
C TYR A 135 -4.01 11.45 1.01
N GLN A 136 -3.01 10.98 0.23
CA GLN A 136 -1.70 11.62 0.15
C GLN A 136 -1.75 13.05 -0.38
N ASN A 137 -2.65 13.35 -1.32
CA ASN A 137 -2.76 14.67 -1.92
C ASN A 137 -3.48 15.69 -1.03
N TYR A 138 -4.30 15.24 -0.07
CA TYR A 138 -5.19 16.11 0.70
C TYR A 138 -4.90 16.12 2.20
N VAL A 139 -4.17 15.14 2.73
CA VAL A 139 -3.74 15.13 4.13
C VAL A 139 -2.70 16.23 4.36
N ASN A 140 -2.96 17.11 5.32
CA ASN A 140 -1.99 18.09 5.78
C ASN A 140 -2.13 18.32 7.29
N TRP A 141 -1.25 17.69 8.06
CA TRP A 141 -1.22 17.83 9.51
C TRP A 141 -0.50 19.10 9.99
N GLU A 142 0.19 19.82 9.10
CA GLU A 142 0.84 21.10 9.44
C GLU A 142 -0.18 22.25 9.54
N GLU A 143 -1.37 22.08 8.96
CA GLU A 143 -2.48 23.04 9.03
C GLU A 143 -3.32 22.93 10.32
N LEU A 144 -2.96 22.03 11.24
CA LEU A 144 -3.66 21.92 12.51
C LEU A 144 -3.55 23.22 13.33
N PRO A 145 -4.63 23.62 14.04
CA PRO A 145 -4.67 24.89 14.76
C PRO A 145 -3.68 24.89 15.94
N SER A 146 -2.83 25.91 15.98
CA SER A 146 -1.73 26.06 16.96
C SER A 146 -2.02 27.21 17.93
N PHE A 147 -1.77 27.01 19.24
CA PHE A 147 -2.26 27.93 20.29
C PHE A 147 -1.18 28.55 21.20
N THR A 148 0.08 28.58 20.75
CA THR A 148 1.26 28.98 21.56
C THR A 148 1.30 30.43 22.07
N VAL A 149 0.32 31.30 21.78
CA VAL A 149 0.38 32.73 22.13
C VAL A 149 -1.02 33.32 22.40
N LYS A 150 -1.61 33.03 23.57
CA LYS A 150 -2.43 33.95 24.41
C LYS A 150 -3.44 33.20 25.28
N GLY A 151 -3.20 33.26 26.59
CA GLY A 151 -4.13 32.86 27.65
C GLY A 151 -3.97 31.39 28.01
N ASP A 152 -3.91 31.10 29.32
CA ASP A 152 -3.67 29.76 29.90
C ASP A 152 -4.15 28.62 28.99
N PRO A 153 -3.26 28.06 28.14
CA PRO A 153 -3.49 26.76 27.56
C PRO A 153 -3.41 25.76 28.71
N GLU A 154 -4.31 24.79 28.75
CA GLU A 154 -4.13 23.66 29.65
C GLU A 154 -2.73 23.09 29.34
N GLU A 155 -1.83 23.01 30.34
CA GLU A 155 -0.42 22.62 30.17
C GLU A 155 -0.28 21.34 29.33
N LEU A 156 -1.25 20.44 29.47
CA LEU A 156 -1.35 19.18 28.75
C LEU A 156 -1.53 19.37 27.23
N PHE A 157 -2.41 20.27 26.78
CA PHE A 157 -2.64 20.48 25.36
C PHE A 157 -1.41 21.07 24.69
N GLU A 158 -0.84 22.15 25.24
CA GLU A 158 0.36 22.78 24.70
C GLU A 158 1.53 21.79 24.62
N LYS A 159 1.74 21.01 25.69
CA LYS A 159 2.77 19.97 25.71
C LYS A 159 2.54 18.88 24.67
N GLY A 160 1.28 18.44 24.51
CA GLY A 160 0.90 17.48 23.47
C GLY A 160 1.13 18.00 22.06
N GLU A 161 0.79 19.27 21.81
CA GLU A 161 1.04 19.97 20.55
C GLU A 161 2.55 20.07 20.24
N VAL A 162 3.36 20.40 21.25
CA VAL A 162 4.83 20.45 21.11
C VAL A 162 5.38 19.06 20.77
N PHE A 163 4.95 18.00 21.46
CA PHE A 163 5.35 16.63 21.12
C PHE A 163 4.97 16.28 19.67
N PHE A 164 3.77 16.64 19.23
CA PHE A 164 3.34 16.40 17.86
C PHE A 164 4.24 17.11 16.84
N LYS A 165 4.51 18.40 17.05
CA LYS A 165 5.38 19.22 16.19
C LYS A 165 6.82 18.68 16.14
N ASN A 166 7.29 18.10 17.24
CA ASN A 166 8.59 17.43 17.32
C ASN A 166 8.58 16.00 16.73
N LYS A 167 7.45 15.54 16.17
CA LYS A 167 7.25 14.18 15.65
C LYS A 167 7.34 13.08 16.71
N GLU A 168 7.20 13.45 17.98
CA GLU A 168 7.14 12.54 19.12
C GLU A 168 5.71 12.02 19.31
N TYR A 169 5.16 11.39 18.28
CA TYR A 169 3.72 11.06 18.21
C TYR A 169 3.23 10.19 19.37
N LYS A 170 4.05 9.26 19.89
CA LYS A 170 3.70 8.46 21.07
C LYS A 170 3.55 9.32 22.33
N ASN A 171 4.43 10.30 22.52
CA ASN A 171 4.36 11.22 23.65
C ASN A 171 3.16 12.18 23.49
N ALA A 172 2.87 12.61 22.26
CA ALA A 172 1.68 13.39 21.94
C ALA A 172 0.41 12.61 22.30
N VAL A 173 0.28 11.35 21.88
CA VAL A 173 -0.83 10.45 22.24
C VAL A 173 -0.96 10.32 23.76
N ALA A 174 0.13 9.98 24.45
CA ALA A 174 0.13 9.79 25.89
C ALA A 174 -0.27 11.05 26.68
N THR A 175 0.06 12.24 26.16
CA THR A 175 -0.26 13.52 26.82
C THR A 175 -1.67 13.98 26.49
N LEU A 176 -2.07 13.96 25.22
CA LEU A 176 -3.35 14.48 24.74
C LEU A 176 -4.54 13.59 25.15
N SER A 177 -4.32 12.29 25.34
CA SER A 177 -5.36 11.36 25.81
C SER A 177 -5.80 11.59 27.26
N ILE A 178 -5.07 12.41 28.02
CA ILE A 178 -5.41 12.78 29.40
C ILE A 178 -6.47 13.90 29.42
N ILE A 179 -6.63 14.64 28.33
CA ILE A 179 -7.58 15.76 28.27
C ILE A 179 -9.00 15.21 28.25
N GLU A 180 -9.80 15.61 29.24
CA GLU A 180 -11.15 15.09 29.46
C GLU A 180 -12.19 15.74 28.52
N PRO A 181 -13.31 15.05 28.21
CA PRO A 181 -14.34 15.55 27.28
C PRO A 181 -14.96 16.92 27.62
N GLU A 182 -14.99 17.29 28.90
CA GLU A 182 -15.53 18.55 29.39
C GLU A 182 -14.56 19.73 29.19
N ASP A 183 -13.30 19.45 28.88
CA ASP A 183 -12.29 20.48 28.64
C ASP A 183 -12.56 21.20 27.31
N LYS A 184 -12.45 22.53 27.31
CA LYS A 184 -12.54 23.36 26.09
C LYS A 184 -11.50 22.97 25.04
N TRP A 185 -10.38 22.38 25.45
CA TRP A 185 -9.30 21.93 24.57
C TRP A 185 -9.55 20.55 23.95
N TYR A 186 -10.55 19.80 24.43
CA TYR A 186 -10.80 18.43 24.01
C TYR A 186 -10.99 18.27 22.48
N PRO A 187 -11.76 19.12 21.76
CA PRO A 187 -11.87 19.00 20.30
C PRO A 187 -10.52 19.15 19.59
N PHE A 188 -9.66 20.05 20.07
CA PHE A 188 -8.32 20.26 19.52
C PHE A 188 -7.39 19.10 19.89
N ALA A 189 -7.50 18.58 21.12
CA ALA A 189 -6.78 17.39 21.54
C ALA A 189 -7.11 16.20 20.64
N LEU A 190 -8.37 15.99 20.30
CA LEU A 190 -8.80 14.93 19.37
C LEU A 190 -8.21 15.12 17.96
N LEU A 191 -8.09 16.35 17.46
CA LEU A 191 -7.43 16.62 16.17
C LEU A 191 -5.98 16.14 16.17
N TYR A 192 -5.19 16.57 17.16
CA TYR A 192 -3.79 16.18 17.28
C TYR A 192 -3.62 14.70 17.64
N LEU A 193 -4.52 14.13 18.44
CA LEU A 193 -4.51 12.73 18.81
C LEU A 193 -4.79 11.84 17.59
N GLY A 194 -5.80 12.17 16.78
CA GLY A 194 -6.12 11.45 15.55
C GLY A 194 -5.00 11.55 14.51
N ALA A 195 -4.41 12.73 14.35
CA ALA A 195 -3.23 12.91 13.51
C ALA A 195 -2.03 12.11 14.02
N SER A 196 -1.80 12.07 15.33
CA SER A 196 -0.69 11.29 15.93
C SER A 196 -0.86 9.80 15.68
N TYR A 197 -2.08 9.26 15.85
CA TYR A 197 -2.37 7.87 15.53
C TYR A 197 -2.16 7.56 14.05
N ASP A 198 -2.58 8.45 13.16
CA ASP A 198 -2.34 8.31 11.72
C ASP A 198 -0.84 8.27 11.38
N GLN A 199 -0.04 9.13 12.01
CA GLN A 199 1.43 9.15 11.86
C GLN A 199 2.12 7.90 12.44
N LEU A 200 1.49 7.25 13.43
CA LEU A 200 1.91 5.95 13.96
C LEU A 200 1.40 4.77 13.12
N ASN A 201 0.66 5.05 12.04
CA ASN A 201 -0.03 4.07 11.20
C ASN A 201 -1.09 3.24 11.97
N GLU A 202 -1.57 3.76 13.10
CA GLU A 202 -2.66 3.21 13.91
C GLU A 202 -4.01 3.73 13.36
N ASN A 203 -4.31 3.36 12.11
CA ASN A 203 -5.40 3.98 11.35
C ASN A 203 -6.79 3.79 11.99
N GLU A 204 -7.04 2.66 12.64
CA GLU A 204 -8.31 2.40 13.34
C GLU A 204 -8.49 3.31 14.56
N ALA A 205 -7.43 3.51 15.34
CA ALA A 205 -7.44 4.44 16.48
C ALA A 205 -7.61 5.89 16.01
N ALA A 206 -6.99 6.25 14.88
CA ALA A 206 -7.18 7.55 14.26
C ALA A 206 -8.65 7.76 13.83
N ILE A 207 -9.24 6.80 13.13
CA ILE A 207 -10.65 6.82 12.71
C ILE A 207 -11.57 6.97 13.92
N ALA A 208 -11.38 6.14 14.96
CA ALA A 208 -12.18 6.20 16.18
C ALA A 208 -12.04 7.57 16.89
N THR A 209 -10.86 8.17 16.87
CA THR A 209 -10.63 9.50 17.43
C THR A 209 -11.38 10.59 16.65
N PHE A 210 -11.38 10.53 15.32
CA PHE A 210 -12.13 11.48 14.49
C PHE A 210 -13.64 11.23 14.49
N GLN A 211 -14.10 10.00 14.79
CA GLN A 211 -15.50 9.71 15.10
C GLN A 211 -15.93 10.40 16.39
N LYS A 212 -15.11 10.34 17.45
CA LYS A 212 -15.36 11.10 18.68
C LYS A 212 -15.47 12.60 18.38
N LEU A 213 -14.56 13.16 17.58
CA LEU A 213 -14.62 14.57 17.20
C LEU A 213 -15.92 14.91 16.44
N ALA A 214 -16.31 14.07 15.48
CA ALA A 214 -17.54 14.25 14.72
C ALA A 214 -18.82 14.19 15.59
N SER A 215 -18.76 13.49 16.73
CA SER A 215 -19.87 13.43 17.69
C SER A 215 -20.04 14.70 18.53
N LEU A 216 -19.03 15.58 18.60
CA LEU A 216 -19.07 16.84 19.34
C LEU A 216 -19.80 17.95 18.57
N THR A 217 -21.07 17.73 18.22
CA THR A 217 -21.84 18.60 17.32
C THR A 217 -22.00 20.06 17.76
N THR A 218 -21.68 20.39 19.01
CA THR A 218 -21.64 21.76 19.55
C THR A 218 -20.30 22.48 19.33
N SER A 219 -19.22 21.74 19.04
CA SER A 219 -17.90 22.29 18.74
C SER A 219 -17.86 22.78 17.29
N GLU A 220 -17.20 23.90 17.02
CA GLU A 220 -16.95 24.36 15.64
C GLU A 220 -16.06 23.38 14.84
N GLU A 221 -15.33 22.51 15.55
CA GLU A 221 -14.38 21.57 14.99
C GLU A 221 -14.99 20.24 14.53
N TYR A 222 -16.25 19.95 14.87
CA TYR A 222 -16.87 18.63 14.66
C TYR A 222 -16.79 18.14 13.21
N SER A 223 -17.00 19.04 12.25
CA SER A 223 -17.03 18.71 10.82
C SER A 223 -15.64 18.31 10.29
N LYS A 224 -14.55 18.71 10.95
CA LYS A 224 -13.20 18.19 10.66
C LYS A 224 -13.11 16.68 10.89
N GLY A 225 -13.88 16.15 11.84
CA GLY A 225 -13.98 14.72 12.11
C GLY A 225 -14.46 13.93 10.89
N TYR A 226 -15.43 14.45 10.12
CA TYR A 226 -15.86 13.79 8.87
C TYR A 226 -14.77 13.81 7.80
N TRP A 227 -14.10 14.96 7.63
CA TRP A 227 -13.03 15.12 6.64
C TRP A 227 -11.86 14.16 6.91
N TYR A 228 -11.38 14.10 8.14
CA TYR A 228 -10.25 13.23 8.45
C TYR A 228 -10.63 11.74 8.45
N GLN A 229 -11.87 11.38 8.83
CA GLN A 229 -12.37 10.02 8.59
C GLN A 229 -12.41 9.67 7.11
N LEU A 230 -12.93 10.56 6.25
CA LEU A 230 -12.93 10.38 4.80
C LEU A 230 -11.52 10.07 4.30
N LEU A 231 -10.53 10.89 4.68
CA LEU A 231 -9.15 10.70 4.26
C LEU A 231 -8.58 9.35 4.75
N LEU A 232 -8.82 8.97 6.00
CA LEU A 232 -8.35 7.68 6.54
C LEU A 232 -9.03 6.47 5.90
N TYR A 233 -10.31 6.57 5.56
CA TYR A 233 -11.01 5.53 4.79
C TYR A 233 -10.43 5.41 3.37
N LEU A 234 -10.07 6.52 2.72
CA LEU A 234 -9.36 6.50 1.45
C LEU A 234 -7.98 5.85 1.56
N LYS A 235 -7.21 6.21 2.60
CA LYS A 235 -5.90 5.60 2.91
C LYS A 235 -5.99 4.08 3.05
N THR A 236 -7.08 3.60 3.66
CA THR A 236 -7.31 2.17 3.97
C THR A 236 -8.18 1.45 2.94
N ASN A 237 -8.41 2.03 1.75
CA ASN A 237 -9.23 1.47 0.67
C ASN A 237 -10.70 1.16 1.03
N GLN A 238 -11.26 1.84 2.03
CA GLN A 238 -12.66 1.67 2.46
C GLN A 238 -13.58 2.67 1.74
N LYS A 239 -13.81 2.45 0.43
CA LYS A 239 -14.51 3.39 -0.45
C LYS A 239 -15.91 3.78 0.05
N GLU A 240 -16.70 2.81 0.46
CA GLU A 240 -18.09 3.00 0.87
C GLU A 240 -18.18 3.93 2.09
N LYS A 241 -17.29 3.71 3.08
CA LYS A 241 -17.21 4.57 4.27
C LYS A 241 -16.68 5.97 3.94
N ALA A 242 -15.74 6.08 3.00
CA ALA A 242 -15.29 7.38 2.51
C ALA A 242 -16.43 8.16 1.83
N LEU A 243 -17.29 7.48 1.05
CA LEU A 243 -18.48 8.08 0.43
C LEU A 243 -19.53 8.51 1.46
N GLU A 244 -19.71 7.74 2.54
CA GLU A 244 -20.58 8.12 3.66
C GLU A 244 -20.11 9.42 4.31
N MET A 245 -18.81 9.52 4.63
CA MET A 245 -18.24 10.74 5.20
C MET A 245 -18.29 11.91 4.23
N LYS A 246 -18.06 11.66 2.92
CA LYS A 246 -18.23 12.67 1.88
C LYS A 246 -19.66 13.22 1.88
N THR A 247 -20.65 12.34 1.97
CA THR A 247 -22.07 12.73 2.05
C THR A 247 -22.32 13.61 3.27
N LYS A 248 -21.81 13.21 4.45
CA LYS A 248 -21.92 14.00 5.69
C LYS A 248 -21.32 15.40 5.56
N ILE A 249 -20.17 15.53 4.91
CA ILE A 249 -19.55 16.85 4.65
C ILE A 249 -20.47 17.69 3.74
N LEU A 250 -21.04 17.09 2.70
CA LEU A 250 -21.89 17.79 1.72
C LEU A 250 -23.29 18.14 2.22
N GLU A 251 -23.71 17.67 3.40
CA GLU A 251 -25.01 18.03 4.01
C GLU A 251 -25.09 19.53 4.39
N ASN A 252 -23.96 20.21 4.59
CA ASN A 252 -23.94 21.62 4.98
C ASN A 252 -22.75 22.36 4.33
N PRO A 253 -22.98 23.44 3.57
CA PRO A 253 -21.92 24.25 2.95
C PRO A 253 -20.90 24.86 3.91
N ASN A 254 -21.23 24.96 5.21
CA ASN A 254 -20.32 25.47 6.25
C ASN A 254 -19.41 24.38 6.85
N HIS A 255 -19.61 23.11 6.50
CA HIS A 255 -18.71 22.04 6.96
C HIS A 255 -17.29 22.24 6.43
N TYR A 256 -16.32 21.86 7.26
CA TYR A 256 -14.90 21.89 6.89
C TYR A 256 -14.66 21.13 5.59
N LYS A 257 -13.90 21.75 4.67
CA LYS A 257 -13.50 21.19 3.37
C LYS A 257 -14.67 20.78 2.46
N TYR A 258 -15.81 21.46 2.57
CA TYR A 258 -16.97 21.25 1.69
C TYR A 258 -16.61 21.34 0.20
N LYS A 259 -15.87 22.37 -0.21
CA LYS A 259 -15.50 22.58 -1.62
C LYS A 259 -14.62 21.45 -2.13
N GLU A 260 -13.57 21.12 -1.39
CA GLU A 260 -12.68 20.02 -1.72
C GLU A 260 -13.45 18.69 -1.83
N ALA A 261 -14.39 18.43 -0.92
CA ALA A 261 -15.24 17.24 -0.99
C ALA A 261 -16.08 17.18 -2.28
N THR A 262 -16.53 18.31 -2.85
CA THR A 262 -17.25 18.31 -4.14
C THR A 262 -16.38 17.91 -5.34
N GLU A 263 -15.07 18.10 -5.24
CA GLU A 263 -14.10 17.85 -6.32
C GLU A 263 -13.55 16.42 -6.31
N LEU A 264 -13.71 15.69 -5.19
CA LEU A 264 -13.26 14.31 -5.08
C LEU A 264 -14.09 13.37 -5.96
N ASP A 265 -13.48 12.67 -6.91
CA ASP A 265 -14.14 11.86 -7.94
C ASP A 265 -13.86 10.34 -7.83
N PHE A 266 -13.49 9.89 -6.63
CA PHE A 266 -13.07 8.51 -6.35
C PHE A 266 -14.18 7.46 -6.35
#